data_AF-A0A1H8ZRB4-F1
#
_entry.id   AF-A0A1H8ZRB4-F1
#
_cell.length_a   1.000
_cell.length_b   1.000
_cell.length_c   1.000
_cell.angle_alpha   90.00
_cell.angle_beta   90.00
_cell.angle_gamma   90.00
#
_symmetry.space_group_name_H-M   'P 1'
#
loop_
_entity.id
_entity.type
_entity.pdbx_description
1 polymer ?
#
loop_
_entity_poly.entity_id
_entity_poly.type
_entity_poly.pdbx_seq_one_letter_code
_entity_poly.pdbx_strand_id
1 'polypeptide(L)'
;MSGCKHQNVSCINPYELIRKYHCSNCNSVMMCDCEKEHGERFLPHQLREGCWLETQERVPVTLGFQSRICPECRGEKPIIAPKASMPGYTSKVSRYYWREIAHETTKRFYNTRPELDPLNWEHSEFSFKEERRIIEKQVIEEIKELYRKAPKYEYSEQSQNEVITQTNTEVILIKAEYISTNERKVGVKGKVGIVSVEEYASEYFSEKGYSSILSESVPFHVIFGTYMWMVIQDPCDPLNRVVGFGNRTEYEEFGTKNDIIHTDLPSDFGTSGYYKRRKYEIDKHINKLQDMAWLFDYWKPYSHDFRQYLWAHRSEDIETARKIVQVLPEESVKSVLKYLVSNYWRNFCGWPDLFVYKNNEHMFVEVKSSKDTLSEDQKNWLIGNKEHMEFNVKIFKVRK
;
A
#
# COMPACT_ATOMS: atom_id res chain seq x y z
N MET A 1 24.31 -6.27 35.02
CA MET A 1 23.29 -6.29 33.95
C MET A 1 23.08 -7.74 33.54
N SER A 2 21.82 -8.14 33.50
CA SER A 2 21.35 -9.53 33.46
C SER A 2 21.92 -10.35 32.30
N GLY A 3 22.39 -11.57 32.58
CA GLY A 3 22.78 -12.60 31.61
C GLY A 3 21.61 -13.17 30.79
N CYS A 4 20.76 -12.29 30.27
CA CYS A 4 19.68 -12.67 29.36
C CYS A 4 20.29 -13.27 28.10
N LYS A 5 19.88 -14.51 27.77
CA LYS A 5 20.34 -15.19 26.54
C LYS A 5 19.60 -14.75 25.28
N HIS A 6 18.69 -13.77 25.40
CA HIS A 6 17.86 -13.22 24.33
C HIS A 6 17.12 -14.29 23.51
N GLN A 7 16.69 -15.39 24.12
CA GLN A 7 16.01 -16.48 23.38
C GLN A 7 14.68 -16.02 22.78
N ASN A 8 13.93 -15.19 23.50
CA ASN A 8 12.64 -14.66 23.05
C ASN A 8 12.86 -13.25 22.49
N VAL A 9 13.00 -13.13 21.17
CA VAL A 9 13.08 -11.84 20.48
C VAL A 9 12.09 -11.79 19.33
N SER A 10 11.56 -10.61 19.05
CA SER A 10 10.72 -10.31 17.90
C SER A 10 11.31 -9.15 17.10
N CYS A 11 11.20 -9.21 15.77
CA CYS A 11 11.59 -8.07 14.94
C CYS A 11 10.55 -6.96 15.07
N ILE A 12 11.00 -5.74 15.40
CA ILE A 12 10.09 -4.62 15.68
C ILE A 12 9.53 -3.98 14.40
N ASN A 13 10.32 -4.03 13.32
CA ASN A 13 9.93 -3.59 11.98
C ASN A 13 10.75 -4.33 10.92
N PRO A 14 10.11 -5.24 10.16
CA PRO A 14 10.80 -6.07 9.18
C PRO A 14 11.17 -5.31 7.89
N TYR A 15 10.68 -4.08 7.72
CA TYR A 15 10.94 -3.19 6.58
C TYR A 15 12.17 -2.29 6.77
N GLU A 16 12.91 -2.42 7.88
CA GLU A 16 14.20 -1.75 8.04
C GLU A 16 15.32 -2.51 7.31
N LEU A 17 16.28 -1.78 6.74
CA LEU A 17 17.48 -2.37 6.12
C LEU A 17 18.36 -3.03 7.17
N ILE A 18 18.59 -2.37 8.31
CA ILE A 18 19.21 -2.97 9.49
C ILE A 18 18.10 -3.26 10.50
N ARG A 19 17.77 -4.54 10.70
CA ARG A 19 16.60 -4.91 11.50
C ARG A 19 16.91 -4.85 13.00
N LYS A 20 15.95 -4.33 13.77
CA LYS A 20 16.01 -4.31 15.23
C LYS A 20 15.08 -5.37 15.79
N TYR A 21 15.50 -5.89 16.93
CA TYR A 21 14.83 -6.96 17.64
C TYR A 21 14.65 -6.56 19.09
N HIS A 22 13.44 -6.75 19.59
CA HIS A 22 13.07 -6.53 20.98
C HIS A 22 13.07 -7.87 21.72
N CYS A 23 13.70 -7.91 22.90
CA CYS A 23 13.69 -9.09 23.75
C CYS A 23 12.61 -8.96 24.82
N SER A 24 11.61 -9.85 24.82
CA SER A 24 10.53 -9.84 25.80
C SER A 24 10.98 -10.15 27.23
N ASN A 25 12.14 -10.82 27.41
CA ASN A 25 12.63 -11.22 28.73
C ASN A 25 13.34 -10.08 29.48
N CYS A 26 14.06 -9.21 28.76
CA CYS A 26 14.84 -8.12 29.38
C CYS A 26 14.51 -6.73 28.85
N ASN A 27 13.50 -6.64 27.97
CA ASN A 27 13.02 -5.41 27.33
C ASN A 27 14.08 -4.66 26.50
N SER A 28 15.21 -5.28 26.20
CA SER A 28 16.28 -4.66 25.43
C SER A 28 15.96 -4.68 23.93
N VAL A 29 16.46 -3.67 23.22
CA VAL A 29 16.48 -3.59 21.75
C VAL A 29 17.92 -3.76 21.25
N MET A 30 18.07 -4.59 20.23
CA MET A 30 19.37 -4.99 19.66
C MET A 30 19.29 -5.30 18.17
N MET A 31 20.44 -5.48 17.53
CA MET A 31 20.58 -5.88 16.12
C MET A 31 21.36 -7.20 16.05
N CYS A 32 21.23 -7.93 14.95
CA CYS A 32 22.01 -9.15 14.75
C CYS A 32 23.40 -8.84 14.21
N ASP A 33 24.43 -9.44 14.78
CA ASP A 33 25.84 -9.23 14.40
C ASP A 33 26.15 -9.58 12.93
N CYS A 34 25.34 -10.45 12.29
CA CYS A 34 25.49 -10.73 10.86
C CYS A 34 25.26 -9.51 9.94
N GLU A 35 24.67 -8.44 10.47
CA GLU A 35 24.40 -7.19 9.76
C GLU A 35 25.40 -6.09 10.12
N LYS A 36 26.37 -6.37 11.01
CA LYS A 36 27.26 -5.37 11.59
C LYS A 36 28.10 -4.64 10.55
N GLU A 37 28.80 -5.39 9.69
CA GLU A 37 29.63 -4.82 8.64
C GLU A 37 28.84 -3.85 7.76
N HIS A 38 27.65 -4.28 7.30
CA HIS A 38 26.82 -3.45 6.43
C HIS A 38 26.25 -2.22 7.17
N GLY A 39 25.76 -2.42 8.39
CA GLY A 39 25.19 -1.35 9.21
C GLY A 39 26.21 -0.29 9.58
N GLU A 40 27.39 -0.68 10.05
CA GLU A 40 28.45 0.26 10.45
C GLU A 40 29.05 1.00 9.25
N ARG A 41 29.23 0.30 8.12
CA ARG A 41 29.85 0.90 6.92
C ARG A 41 28.90 1.78 6.13
N PHE A 42 27.66 1.34 5.91
CA PHE A 42 26.77 1.99 4.93
C PHE A 42 25.57 2.70 5.58
N LEU A 43 25.13 2.30 6.77
CA LEU A 43 23.90 2.79 7.39
C LEU A 43 24.07 3.15 8.88
N PRO A 44 25.14 3.85 9.32
CA PRO A 44 25.37 4.11 10.74
C PRO A 44 24.27 4.96 11.39
N HIS A 45 23.58 5.78 10.60
CA HIS A 45 22.44 6.57 11.05
C HIS A 45 21.25 5.70 11.50
N GLN A 46 21.14 4.45 11.01
CA GLN A 46 20.10 3.51 11.41
C GLN A 46 20.45 2.72 12.68
N LEU A 47 21.64 2.87 13.28
CA LEU A 47 22.09 1.98 14.36
C LEU A 47 21.63 2.39 15.75
N ARG A 48 21.21 3.65 15.93
CA ARG A 48 20.90 4.22 17.24
C ARG A 48 19.45 4.00 17.66
N GLU A 49 18.55 3.97 16.69
CA GLU A 49 17.12 3.84 16.90
C GLU A 49 16.52 2.90 15.86
N GLY A 50 15.44 2.23 16.27
CA GLY A 50 14.52 1.58 15.35
C GLY A 50 13.13 2.20 15.50
N CYS A 51 12.18 1.70 14.72
CA CYS A 51 10.80 2.13 14.76
C CYS A 51 9.87 0.92 14.90
N TRP A 52 8.88 0.99 15.79
CA TRP A 52 7.83 -0.02 15.85
C TRP A 52 6.92 0.11 14.63
N LEU A 53 6.76 -0.96 13.83
CA LEU A 53 5.96 -0.88 12.59
C LEU A 53 4.51 -0.46 12.86
N GLU A 54 3.91 -0.94 13.94
CA GLU A 54 2.50 -0.68 14.22
C GLU A 54 2.26 0.73 14.77
N THR A 55 3.07 1.21 15.72
CA THR A 55 2.85 2.49 16.39
C THR A 55 3.67 3.63 15.80
N GLN A 56 4.60 3.32 14.89
CA GLN A 56 5.61 4.25 14.37
C GLN A 56 6.45 4.93 15.47
N GLU A 57 6.42 4.37 16.69
CA GLU A 57 7.18 4.89 17.82
C GLU A 57 8.66 4.56 17.65
N ARG A 58 9.52 5.58 17.81
CA ARG A 58 10.96 5.40 17.79
C ARG A 58 11.46 4.82 19.10
N VAL A 59 12.28 3.79 19.02
CA VAL A 59 12.83 3.09 20.18
C VAL A 59 14.36 3.06 20.10
N PRO A 60 15.07 3.45 21.18
CA PRO A 60 16.54 3.42 21.19
C PRO A 60 17.06 1.98 21.19
N VAL A 61 18.16 1.77 20.47
CA VAL A 61 18.91 0.52 20.53
C VAL A 61 19.72 0.50 21.83
N THR A 62 19.45 -0.48 22.69
CA THR A 62 20.03 -0.55 24.04
C THR A 62 21.29 -1.42 24.15
N LEU A 63 21.46 -2.42 23.27
CA LEU A 63 22.56 -3.39 23.34
C LEU A 63 23.45 -3.45 22.09
N GLY A 64 23.14 -2.67 21.04
CA GLY A 64 23.87 -2.71 19.78
C GLY A 64 23.76 -4.07 19.08
N PHE A 65 24.85 -4.51 18.46
CA PHE A 65 24.94 -5.80 17.77
C PHE A 65 25.18 -6.95 18.75
N GLN A 66 24.40 -8.02 18.60
CA GLN A 66 24.45 -9.21 19.42
C GLN A 66 24.45 -10.47 18.53
N SER A 67 25.12 -11.53 18.97
CA SER A 67 25.24 -12.77 18.19
C SER A 67 23.91 -13.53 18.14
N ARG A 68 23.59 -14.15 17.00
CA ARG A 68 22.45 -15.06 16.81
C ARG A 68 21.09 -14.47 17.25
N ILE A 69 20.82 -13.23 16.88
CA ILE A 69 19.54 -12.57 17.18
C ILE A 69 18.50 -12.79 16.09
N CYS A 70 18.87 -12.60 14.81
CA CYS A 70 17.90 -12.79 13.73
C CYS A 70 17.53 -14.28 13.58
N PRO A 71 16.34 -14.59 13.06
CA PRO A 71 15.90 -15.98 12.84
C PRO A 71 16.90 -16.79 12.00
N GLU A 72 17.49 -16.19 10.97
CA GLU A 72 18.45 -16.86 10.09
C GLU A 72 19.70 -17.34 10.84
N CYS A 73 20.29 -16.49 11.69
CA CYS A 73 21.44 -16.88 12.52
C CYS A 73 21.08 -17.88 13.62
N ARG A 74 19.79 -18.14 13.86
CA ARG A 74 19.28 -19.18 14.76
C ARG A 74 18.93 -20.48 14.04
N GLY A 75 18.98 -20.50 12.70
CA GLY A 75 18.52 -21.63 11.90
C GLY A 75 16.99 -21.70 11.77
N GLU A 76 16.29 -20.61 12.07
CA GLU A 76 14.84 -20.48 11.92
C GLU A 76 14.47 -19.90 10.54
N LYS A 77 13.18 -19.97 10.18
CA LYS A 77 12.69 -19.40 8.92
C LYS A 77 12.91 -17.87 8.90
N PRO A 78 13.37 -17.32 7.77
CA PRO A 78 13.60 -15.88 7.67
C PRO A 78 12.29 -15.10 7.73
N ILE A 79 12.38 -13.85 8.17
CA ILE A 79 11.21 -12.96 8.26
C ILE A 79 10.82 -12.51 6.85
N ILE A 80 9.60 -12.87 6.46
CA ILE A 80 9.01 -12.53 5.17
C ILE A 80 8.31 -11.16 5.30
N ALA A 81 8.75 -10.18 4.51
CA ALA A 81 8.15 -8.85 4.46
C ALA A 81 8.29 -8.29 3.04
N PRO A 82 7.46 -8.76 2.09
CA PRO A 82 7.57 -8.32 0.71
C PRO A 82 7.15 -6.86 0.58
N LYS A 83 7.82 -6.11 -0.28
CA LYS A 83 7.36 -4.77 -0.68
C LYS A 83 6.09 -4.86 -1.53
N ALA A 84 5.28 -3.81 -1.48
CA ALA A 84 4.17 -3.63 -2.42
C ALA A 84 4.68 -3.62 -3.87
N SER A 85 3.81 -4.01 -4.80
CA SER A 85 4.14 -3.96 -6.23
C SER A 85 4.15 -2.50 -6.69
N MET A 86 5.35 -1.95 -6.87
CA MET A 86 5.57 -0.56 -7.27
C MET A 86 6.60 -0.51 -8.42
N PRO A 87 6.74 0.62 -9.15
CA PRO A 87 7.85 0.79 -10.08
C PRO A 87 9.19 0.45 -9.42
N GLY A 88 9.98 -0.44 -10.05
CA GLY A 88 11.22 -1.00 -9.49
C GLY A 88 11.05 -2.29 -8.67
N TYR A 89 9.83 -2.61 -8.22
CA TYR A 89 9.49 -3.81 -7.43
C TYR A 89 8.37 -4.62 -8.10
N THR A 90 8.48 -4.86 -9.40
CA THR A 90 7.42 -5.52 -10.18
C THR A 90 7.51 -7.05 -10.14
N SER A 91 8.69 -7.62 -9.90
CA SER A 91 8.87 -9.08 -9.83
C SER A 91 8.76 -9.60 -8.40
N LYS A 92 8.32 -10.86 -8.23
CA LYS A 92 8.26 -11.51 -6.90
C LYS A 92 9.63 -11.52 -6.22
N VAL A 93 10.70 -11.79 -6.97
CA VAL A 93 12.07 -11.74 -6.44
C VAL A 93 12.39 -10.33 -5.96
N SER A 94 12.15 -9.30 -6.77
CA SER A 94 12.38 -7.90 -6.37
C SER A 94 11.60 -7.52 -5.11
N ARG A 95 10.36 -8.00 -4.96
CA ARG A 95 9.49 -7.72 -3.81
C ARG A 95 9.91 -8.45 -2.54
N TYR A 96 10.27 -9.73 -2.63
CA TYR A 96 10.58 -10.56 -1.46
C TYR A 96 12.05 -10.42 -1.02
N TYR A 97 12.96 -10.22 -1.97
CA TYR A 97 14.41 -10.08 -1.73
C TYR A 97 14.86 -8.61 -1.76
N TRP A 98 13.94 -7.65 -1.61
CA TRP A 98 14.25 -6.22 -1.73
C TRP A 98 15.41 -5.78 -0.83
N ARG A 99 15.54 -6.42 0.34
CA ARG A 99 16.56 -6.11 1.34
C ARG A 99 17.91 -6.68 0.95
N GLU A 100 17.96 -7.93 0.53
CA GLU A 100 19.16 -8.58 0.01
C GLU A 100 19.67 -7.87 -1.24
N ILE A 101 18.78 -7.49 -2.15
CA ILE A 101 19.11 -6.70 -3.33
C ILE A 101 19.75 -5.37 -2.93
N ALA A 102 19.14 -4.64 -1.98
CA ALA A 102 19.70 -3.37 -1.50
C ALA A 102 21.08 -3.56 -0.87
N HIS A 103 21.24 -4.53 0.03
CA HIS A 103 22.50 -4.80 0.72
C HIS A 103 23.63 -5.13 -0.26
N GLU A 104 23.36 -6.05 -1.19
CA GLU A 104 24.37 -6.54 -2.12
C GLU A 104 24.69 -5.50 -3.20
N THR A 105 23.69 -4.73 -3.66
CA THR A 105 23.90 -3.63 -4.62
C THR A 105 24.82 -2.57 -4.02
N THR A 106 24.53 -2.10 -2.81
CA THR A 106 25.34 -1.09 -2.12
C THR A 106 26.75 -1.61 -1.86
N LYS A 107 26.88 -2.85 -1.37
CA LYS A 107 28.20 -3.46 -1.13
C LYS A 107 29.05 -3.51 -2.40
N ARG A 108 28.49 -3.98 -3.52
CA ARG A 108 29.21 -4.07 -4.80
C ARG A 108 29.56 -2.71 -5.35
N PHE A 109 28.65 -1.74 -5.28
CA PHE A 109 28.91 -0.39 -5.75
C PHE A 109 30.14 0.22 -5.06
N TYR A 110 30.18 0.22 -3.73
CA TYR A 110 31.33 0.78 -3.00
C TYR A 110 32.60 -0.07 -3.07
N ASN A 111 32.50 -1.36 -3.41
CA ASN A 111 33.69 -2.16 -3.70
C ASN A 111 34.28 -1.82 -5.08
N THR A 112 33.46 -1.43 -6.06
CA THR A 112 33.93 -0.91 -7.35
C THR A 112 34.41 0.53 -7.29
N ARG A 113 34.05 1.25 -6.23
CA ARG A 113 34.35 2.66 -5.99
C ARG A 113 34.98 2.88 -4.61
N PRO A 114 36.14 2.27 -4.30
CA PRO A 114 36.76 2.36 -2.98
C PRO A 114 37.17 3.79 -2.59
N GLU A 115 37.26 4.70 -3.56
CA GLU A 115 37.53 6.12 -3.35
C GLU A 115 36.35 6.89 -2.75
N LEU A 116 35.13 6.37 -2.86
CA LEU A 116 33.94 7.02 -2.34
C LEU A 116 33.72 6.64 -0.88
N ASP A 117 33.50 7.66 -0.05
CA ASP A 117 33.05 7.48 1.33
C ASP A 117 31.54 7.19 1.35
N PRO A 118 31.09 6.03 1.86
CA PRO A 118 29.68 5.72 2.01
C PRO A 118 28.88 6.70 2.88
N LEU A 119 29.56 7.47 3.73
CA LEU A 119 28.94 8.43 4.63
C LEU A 119 28.83 9.83 4.02
N ASN A 120 29.43 10.05 2.85
CA ASN A 120 29.31 11.30 2.11
C ASN A 120 28.00 11.31 1.30
N TRP A 121 27.00 12.03 1.81
CA TRP A 121 25.68 12.13 1.20
C TRP A 121 25.66 12.91 -0.13
N GLU A 122 26.61 13.83 -0.35
CA GLU A 122 26.72 14.61 -1.59
C GLU A 122 27.18 13.75 -2.77
N HIS A 123 28.01 12.74 -2.48
CA HIS A 123 28.63 11.85 -3.47
C HIS A 123 28.30 10.37 -3.19
N SER A 124 27.01 10.10 -2.97
CA SER A 124 26.51 8.75 -2.69
C SER A 124 26.32 7.90 -3.96
N GLU A 125 26.03 6.61 -3.80
CA GLU A 125 25.66 5.71 -4.91
C GLU A 125 24.51 6.23 -5.78
N PHE A 126 23.65 7.09 -5.24
CA PHE A 126 22.53 7.70 -5.97
C PHE A 126 22.94 8.82 -6.92
N SER A 127 24.17 9.34 -6.78
CA SER A 127 24.78 10.26 -7.74
C SER A 127 25.25 9.54 -9.01
N PHE A 128 25.41 8.21 -8.97
CA PHE A 128 25.88 7.36 -10.08
C PHE A 128 24.78 6.39 -10.55
N LYS A 129 23.62 6.94 -10.92
CA LYS A 129 22.38 6.18 -11.16
C LYS A 129 22.54 5.03 -12.16
N GLU A 130 23.25 5.24 -13.27
CA GLU A 130 23.39 4.22 -14.32
C GLU A 130 24.29 3.06 -13.88
N GLU A 131 25.43 3.37 -13.25
CA GLU A 131 26.34 2.35 -12.71
C GLU A 131 25.64 1.51 -11.64
N ARG A 132 24.95 2.16 -10.69
CA ARG A 132 24.16 1.49 -9.66
C ARG A 132 23.09 0.59 -10.29
N ARG A 133 22.40 1.05 -11.34
CA ARG A 133 21.36 0.28 -12.04
C ARG A 133 21.92 -0.97 -12.71
N ILE A 134 23.11 -0.88 -13.29
CA ILE A 134 23.80 -2.04 -13.89
C ILE A 134 24.10 -3.09 -12.82
N ILE A 135 24.67 -2.66 -11.68
CA ILE A 135 24.98 -3.55 -10.55
C ILE A 135 23.71 -4.18 -9.98
N GLU A 136 22.68 -3.38 -9.72
CA GLU A 136 21.40 -3.86 -9.18
C GLU A 136 20.76 -4.91 -10.11
N LYS A 137 20.80 -4.69 -11.42
CA LYS A 137 20.30 -5.66 -12.40
C LYS A 137 21.07 -6.98 -12.34
N GLN A 138 22.39 -6.94 -12.19
CA GLN A 138 23.22 -8.15 -12.04
C GLN A 138 22.86 -8.89 -10.75
N VAL A 139 22.77 -8.19 -9.62
CA VAL A 139 22.36 -8.76 -8.32
C VAL A 139 20.99 -9.42 -8.41
N ILE A 140 20.01 -8.78 -9.06
CA ILE A 140 18.68 -9.35 -9.25
C ILE A 140 18.73 -10.66 -10.05
N GLU A 141 19.49 -10.72 -11.14
CA GLU A 141 19.60 -11.95 -11.93
C GLU A 141 20.28 -13.09 -11.17
N GLU A 142 21.33 -12.79 -10.39
CA GLU A 142 21.98 -13.78 -9.52
C GLU A 142 21.03 -14.30 -8.43
N ILE A 143 20.27 -13.41 -7.79
CA ILE A 143 19.26 -13.82 -6.80
C ILE A 143 18.15 -14.66 -7.45
N LYS A 144 17.73 -14.34 -8.68
CA LYS A 144 16.77 -15.17 -9.43
C LYS A 144 17.33 -16.57 -9.68
N GLU A 145 18.61 -16.70 -10.01
CA GLU A 145 19.26 -18.00 -10.21
C GLU A 145 19.35 -18.79 -8.89
N LEU A 146 19.74 -18.13 -7.80
CA LEU A 146 19.76 -18.74 -6.46
C LEU A 146 18.36 -19.20 -6.05
N TYR A 147 17.35 -18.36 -6.25
CA TYR A 147 15.95 -18.70 -5.96
C TYR A 147 15.48 -19.95 -6.70
N ARG A 148 15.87 -20.14 -7.97
CA ARG A 148 15.53 -21.36 -8.74
C ARG A 148 16.17 -22.64 -8.17
N LYS A 149 17.32 -22.52 -7.48
CA LYS A 149 18.07 -23.65 -6.93
C LYS A 149 17.70 -23.95 -5.47
N ALA A 150 17.61 -22.91 -4.66
CA ALA A 150 17.37 -22.98 -3.22
C ALA A 150 16.67 -21.68 -2.77
N PRO A 151 15.32 -21.62 -2.85
CA PRO A 151 14.58 -20.42 -2.47
C PRO A 151 14.74 -20.14 -0.97
N LYS A 152 15.12 -18.90 -0.64
CA LYS A 152 15.17 -18.40 0.74
C LYS A 152 13.77 -18.16 1.29
N TYR A 153 12.87 -17.68 0.43
CA TYR A 153 11.49 -17.35 0.77
C TYR A 153 10.53 -18.22 -0.04
N GLU A 154 9.54 -18.78 0.65
CA GLU A 154 8.34 -19.35 0.02
C GLU A 154 7.36 -18.21 -0.26
N TYR A 155 6.90 -18.09 -1.50
CA TYR A 155 5.84 -17.14 -1.83
C TYR A 155 4.51 -17.67 -1.32
N SER A 156 4.00 -17.11 -0.22
CA SER A 156 2.75 -17.53 0.43
C SER A 156 1.52 -16.75 -0.05
N GLU A 157 1.55 -16.17 -1.25
CA GLU A 157 0.41 -15.43 -1.81
C GLU A 157 -0.71 -16.41 -2.18
N GLN A 158 -1.94 -16.15 -1.74
CA GLN A 158 -3.09 -16.95 -2.12
C GLN A 158 -3.33 -16.87 -3.63
N SER A 159 -3.70 -18.00 -4.23
CA SER A 159 -4.09 -18.04 -5.63
C SER A 159 -5.42 -17.30 -5.84
N GLN A 160 -5.62 -16.81 -7.07
CA GLN A 160 -6.87 -16.13 -7.42
C GLN A 160 -8.10 -17.01 -7.15
N ASN A 161 -8.02 -18.31 -7.45
CA ASN A 161 -9.14 -19.22 -7.27
C ASN A 161 -9.45 -19.46 -5.79
N GLU A 162 -8.42 -19.60 -4.94
CA GLU A 162 -8.62 -19.72 -3.48
C GLU A 162 -9.34 -18.50 -2.93
N VAL A 163 -8.92 -17.28 -3.33
CA VAL A 163 -9.56 -16.04 -2.89
C VAL A 163 -11.01 -15.98 -3.38
N ILE A 164 -11.28 -16.21 -4.67
CA ILE A 164 -12.63 -16.19 -5.24
C ILE A 164 -13.55 -17.19 -4.53
N THR A 165 -13.07 -18.40 -4.23
CA THR A 165 -13.83 -19.40 -3.48
C THR A 165 -14.04 -18.98 -2.03
N GLN A 166 -13.01 -18.49 -1.34
CA GLN A 166 -13.11 -18.02 0.05
C GLN A 166 -14.11 -16.86 0.20
N THR A 167 -14.14 -15.95 -0.76
CA THR A 167 -15.01 -14.76 -0.72
C THR A 167 -16.38 -14.99 -1.36
N ASN A 168 -16.63 -16.17 -1.94
CA ASN A 168 -17.81 -16.49 -2.73
C ASN A 168 -18.09 -15.44 -3.84
N THR A 169 -17.03 -14.94 -4.48
CA THR A 169 -17.15 -13.91 -5.51
C THR A 169 -17.62 -14.51 -6.83
N GLU A 170 -18.72 -13.99 -7.37
CA GLU A 170 -19.27 -14.45 -8.65
C GLU A 170 -18.36 -14.01 -9.82
N VAL A 171 -18.09 -14.91 -10.76
CA VAL A 171 -17.35 -14.60 -11.99
C VAL A 171 -18.30 -14.62 -13.18
N ILE A 172 -18.54 -13.45 -13.79
CA ILE A 172 -19.28 -13.31 -15.03
C ILE A 172 -18.28 -13.52 -16.19
N LEU A 173 -18.46 -14.60 -16.95
CA LEU A 173 -17.63 -14.91 -18.11
C LEU A 173 -18.35 -14.54 -19.40
N ILE A 174 -17.82 -13.56 -20.13
CA ILE A 174 -18.36 -13.11 -21.42
C ILE A 174 -17.35 -13.39 -22.52
N LYS A 175 -17.82 -13.93 -23.65
CA LYS A 175 -17.03 -14.02 -24.88
C LYS A 175 -17.22 -12.74 -25.68
N ALA A 176 -16.14 -12.09 -26.08
CA ALA A 176 -16.19 -10.89 -26.91
C ALA A 176 -15.07 -10.88 -27.96
N GLU A 177 -15.36 -10.21 -29.09
CA GLU A 177 -14.42 -10.06 -30.19
C GLU A 177 -13.37 -9.00 -29.84
N TYR A 178 -12.11 -9.43 -29.70
CA TYR A 178 -10.98 -8.53 -29.49
C TYR A 178 -10.46 -8.02 -30.84
N ILE A 179 -10.38 -6.69 -30.97
CA ILE A 179 -9.89 -6.02 -32.18
C ILE A 179 -8.53 -5.38 -31.87
N SER A 180 -7.52 -5.70 -32.68
CA SER A 180 -6.24 -5.01 -32.63
C SER A 180 -6.42 -3.61 -33.21
N THR A 181 -6.10 -2.58 -32.43
CA THR A 181 -5.96 -1.23 -32.99
C THR A 181 -4.55 -1.08 -33.59
N ASN A 182 -4.34 -0.09 -34.47
CA ASN A 182 -3.00 0.22 -35.00
C ASN A 182 -2.05 0.79 -33.92
N GLU A 183 -2.61 1.18 -32.78
CA GLU A 183 -1.88 1.49 -31.55
C GLU A 183 -1.72 0.21 -30.71
N ARG A 184 -0.70 0.13 -29.84
CA ARG A 184 -0.38 -1.07 -29.05
C ARG A 184 -1.49 -1.59 -28.10
N LYS A 185 -2.69 -1.01 -28.13
CA LYS A 185 -3.83 -1.39 -27.28
C LYS A 185 -4.80 -2.30 -28.06
N VAL A 186 -5.18 -3.41 -27.44
CA VAL A 186 -6.25 -4.28 -27.92
C VAL A 186 -7.55 -3.78 -27.34
N GLY A 187 -8.54 -3.45 -28.17
CA GLY A 187 -9.88 -3.08 -27.74
C GLY A 187 -10.86 -4.24 -27.90
N VAL A 188 -12.04 -4.08 -27.30
CA VAL A 188 -13.16 -5.01 -27.47
C VAL A 188 -14.18 -4.36 -28.40
N LYS A 189 -14.82 -5.15 -29.27
CA LYS A 189 -15.92 -4.67 -30.09
C LYS A 189 -17.14 -4.40 -29.22
N GLY A 190 -17.38 -3.12 -28.94
CA GLY A 190 -18.58 -2.65 -28.25
C GLY A 190 -19.73 -2.40 -29.22
N LYS A 191 -20.79 -1.75 -28.74
CA LYS A 191 -21.96 -1.42 -29.55
C LYS A 191 -21.67 -0.43 -30.66
N VAL A 192 -20.87 0.60 -30.35
CA VAL A 192 -20.59 1.73 -31.24
C VAL A 192 -19.08 1.85 -31.47
N GLY A 193 -18.46 0.73 -31.85
CA GLY A 193 -17.05 0.69 -32.26
C GLY A 193 -16.15 -0.10 -31.32
N ILE A 194 -14.90 0.33 -31.20
CA ILE A 194 -13.89 -0.34 -30.37
C ILE A 194 -13.81 0.41 -29.05
N VAL A 195 -14.00 -0.33 -27.95
CA VAL A 195 -14.05 0.21 -26.58
C VAL A 195 -13.03 -0.50 -25.68
N SER A 196 -12.76 0.06 -24.50
CA SER A 196 -11.99 -0.60 -23.45
C SER A 196 -12.76 -1.79 -22.86
N VAL A 197 -12.11 -2.61 -22.02
CA VAL A 197 -12.78 -3.75 -21.39
C VAL A 197 -13.78 -3.27 -20.32
N GLU A 198 -13.44 -2.20 -19.62
CA GLU A 198 -14.24 -1.51 -18.59
C GLU A 198 -15.46 -0.82 -19.20
N GLU A 199 -15.28 -0.18 -20.36
CA GLU A 199 -16.37 0.39 -21.16
C GLU A 199 -17.31 -0.72 -21.65
N TYR A 200 -16.76 -1.84 -22.17
CA TYR A 200 -17.56 -2.98 -22.59
C TYR A 200 -18.37 -3.61 -21.43
N ALA A 201 -17.76 -3.72 -20.24
CA ALA A 201 -18.46 -4.17 -19.04
C ALA A 201 -19.59 -3.19 -18.66
N SER A 202 -19.35 -1.88 -18.77
CA SER A 202 -20.37 -0.85 -18.55
C SER A 202 -21.54 -0.99 -19.55
N GLU A 203 -21.26 -1.23 -20.84
CA GLU A 203 -22.30 -1.50 -21.85
C GLU A 203 -23.15 -2.72 -21.48
N TYR A 204 -22.52 -3.80 -21.02
CA TYR A 204 -23.21 -5.03 -20.59
C TYR A 204 -24.18 -4.78 -19.42
N PHE A 205 -23.75 -4.03 -18.41
CA PHE A 205 -24.62 -3.70 -17.27
C PHE A 205 -25.72 -2.71 -17.67
N SER A 206 -25.42 -1.76 -18.55
CA SER A 206 -26.40 -0.83 -19.13
C SER A 206 -27.53 -1.55 -19.86
N GLU A 207 -27.25 -2.61 -20.62
CA GLU A 207 -28.28 -3.46 -21.25
C GLU A 207 -29.23 -4.12 -20.26
N LYS A 208 -28.76 -4.36 -19.03
CA LYS A 208 -29.56 -4.92 -17.94
C LYS A 208 -30.29 -3.83 -17.13
N GLY A 209 -30.16 -2.57 -17.56
CA GLY A 209 -30.77 -1.40 -16.93
C GLY A 209 -30.06 -0.94 -15.67
N TYR A 210 -28.76 -1.24 -15.52
CA TYR A 210 -27.92 -0.67 -14.47
C TYR A 210 -27.17 0.56 -14.99
N SER A 211 -26.89 1.48 -14.08
CA SER A 211 -25.89 2.53 -14.28
C SER A 211 -24.53 2.04 -13.76
N SER A 212 -23.45 2.48 -14.40
CA SER A 212 -22.09 2.22 -13.94
C SER A 212 -21.31 3.52 -13.74
N ILE A 213 -20.43 3.51 -12.75
CA ILE A 213 -19.46 4.55 -12.47
C ILE A 213 -18.09 3.86 -12.53
N LEU A 214 -17.18 4.39 -13.34
CA LEU A 214 -15.77 4.02 -13.24
C LEU A 214 -15.30 4.40 -11.84
N SER A 215 -14.97 3.38 -11.06
CA SER A 215 -14.40 3.52 -9.73
C SER A 215 -12.98 3.00 -9.77
N GLU A 216 -12.16 3.49 -8.86
CA GLU A 216 -10.88 2.89 -8.52
C GLU A 216 -10.64 3.21 -7.05
N SER A 217 -9.40 3.18 -6.56
CA SER A 217 -9.12 3.45 -5.15
C SER A 217 -9.32 4.93 -4.77
N VAL A 218 -8.99 5.86 -5.68
CA VAL A 218 -8.91 7.30 -5.36
C VAL A 218 -10.25 7.91 -4.92
N PRO A 219 -11.40 7.64 -5.56
CA PRO A 219 -12.69 8.13 -5.06
C PRO A 219 -12.98 7.74 -3.60
N PHE A 220 -12.55 6.56 -3.15
CA PHE A 220 -12.71 6.16 -1.74
C PHE A 220 -11.75 6.88 -0.81
N HIS A 221 -10.58 7.31 -1.28
CA HIS A 221 -9.69 8.21 -0.54
C HIS A 221 -10.25 9.61 -0.42
N VAL A 222 -11.00 10.08 -1.42
CA VAL A 222 -11.76 11.34 -1.29
C VAL A 222 -12.82 11.19 -0.21
N ILE A 223 -13.65 10.14 -0.27
CA ILE A 223 -14.67 9.85 0.76
C ILE A 223 -14.04 9.80 2.15
N PHE A 224 -12.95 9.05 2.30
CA PHE A 224 -12.21 8.96 3.54
C PHE A 224 -11.68 10.31 4.01
N GLY A 225 -10.97 11.04 3.16
CA GLY A 225 -10.41 12.34 3.49
C GLY A 225 -11.47 13.36 3.87
N THR A 226 -12.61 13.37 3.17
CA THR A 226 -13.73 14.28 3.44
C THR A 226 -14.43 13.98 4.75
N TYR A 227 -14.64 12.70 5.11
CA TYR A 227 -15.34 12.39 6.35
C TYR A 227 -14.44 12.22 7.57
N MET A 228 -13.19 11.80 7.41
CA MET A 228 -12.34 11.42 8.55
C MET A 228 -11.34 12.49 8.99
N TRP A 229 -11.17 13.59 8.23
CA TRP A 229 -10.19 14.62 8.56
C TRP A 229 -10.32 15.12 10.00
N MET A 230 -11.54 15.34 10.51
CA MET A 230 -11.74 15.87 11.87
C MET A 230 -11.18 14.96 12.97
N VAL A 231 -11.28 13.64 12.84
CA VAL A 231 -10.80 12.70 13.85
C VAL A 231 -9.31 12.37 13.69
N ILE A 232 -8.80 12.49 12.46
CA ILE A 232 -7.39 12.29 12.11
C ILE A 232 -6.57 13.50 12.53
N GLN A 233 -7.04 14.70 12.22
CA GLN A 233 -6.39 15.97 12.49
C GLN A 233 -6.81 16.54 13.85
N ASP A 234 -7.35 15.71 14.74
CA ASP A 234 -7.78 16.15 16.06
C ASP A 234 -6.57 16.68 16.86
N PRO A 235 -6.56 17.96 17.26
CA PRO A 235 -5.45 18.54 18.02
C PRO A 235 -5.31 17.94 19.42
N CYS A 236 -6.32 17.20 19.90
CA CYS A 236 -6.26 16.49 21.18
C CYS A 236 -5.58 15.11 21.07
N ASP A 237 -5.24 14.64 19.86
CA ASP A 237 -4.46 13.43 19.69
C ASP A 237 -2.99 13.70 20.08
N PRO A 238 -2.43 13.03 21.12
CA PRO A 238 -1.07 13.28 21.59
C PRO A 238 0.02 12.86 20.60
N LEU A 239 -0.29 12.04 19.59
CA LEU A 239 0.65 11.66 18.53
C LEU A 239 0.56 12.59 17.32
N ASN A 240 -0.35 13.56 17.35
CA ASN A 240 -0.53 14.50 16.27
C ASN A 240 0.64 15.49 16.18
N ARG A 241 1.01 15.81 14.94
CA ARG A 241 2.11 16.72 14.63
C ARG A 241 1.82 17.41 13.31
N VAL A 242 2.31 18.64 13.17
CA VAL A 242 2.29 19.35 11.90
C VAL A 242 3.25 18.67 10.93
N VAL A 243 2.76 18.33 9.74
CA VAL A 243 3.58 17.88 8.61
C VAL A 243 3.46 18.85 7.45
N GLY A 244 4.59 19.17 6.83
CA GLY A 244 4.66 19.95 5.59
C GLY A 244 4.91 19.02 4.39
N PHE A 245 4.20 19.26 3.29
CA PHE A 245 4.43 18.57 2.03
C PHE A 245 4.13 19.50 0.85
N GLY A 246 4.75 19.24 -0.30
CA GLY A 246 4.53 20.07 -1.50
C GLY A 246 3.10 19.96 -2.00
N ASN A 247 2.54 21.09 -2.43
CA ASN A 247 1.24 21.18 -3.07
C ASN A 247 1.17 20.25 -4.30
N ARG A 248 0.23 19.30 -4.31
CA ARG A 248 0.17 18.27 -5.36
C ARG A 248 -0.40 18.81 -6.66
N THR A 249 -1.33 19.76 -6.59
CA THR A 249 -1.88 20.43 -7.76
C THR A 249 -0.79 21.20 -8.50
N GLU A 250 0.02 22.00 -7.79
CA GLU A 250 1.13 22.71 -8.41
C GLU A 250 2.19 21.77 -8.98
N TYR A 251 2.48 20.67 -8.27
CA TYR A 251 3.42 19.67 -8.73
C TYR A 251 2.97 19.03 -10.05
N GLU A 252 1.68 18.72 -10.18
CA GLU A 252 1.10 18.11 -11.38
C GLU A 252 0.99 19.12 -12.55
N GLU A 253 0.63 20.37 -12.28
CA GLU A 253 0.40 21.40 -13.31
C GLU A 253 1.67 22.10 -13.79
N PHE A 254 2.61 22.39 -12.87
CA PHE A 254 3.76 23.25 -13.14
C PHE A 254 5.11 22.58 -12.87
N GLY A 255 5.13 21.39 -12.27
CA GLY A 255 6.37 20.69 -11.90
C GLY A 255 7.19 21.39 -10.81
N THR A 256 6.65 22.45 -10.20
CA THR A 256 7.30 23.25 -9.16
C THR A 256 6.96 22.70 -7.76
N LYS A 257 7.81 23.02 -6.76
CA LYS A 257 7.66 22.58 -5.37
C LYS A 257 7.66 23.76 -4.39
N ASN A 258 7.13 24.90 -4.81
CA ASN A 258 7.33 26.14 -4.07
C ASN A 258 6.28 26.37 -2.99
N ASP A 259 5.07 25.83 -3.16
CA ASP A 259 4.04 25.89 -2.13
C ASP A 259 4.05 24.64 -1.23
N ILE A 260 4.09 24.88 0.08
CA ILE A 260 4.08 23.84 1.12
C ILE A 260 2.73 23.90 1.82
N ILE A 261 1.98 22.81 1.73
CA ILE A 261 0.76 22.60 2.49
C ILE A 261 1.16 22.02 3.85
N HIS A 262 0.56 22.57 4.90
CA HIS A 262 0.70 22.06 6.26
C HIS A 262 -0.57 21.35 6.70
N THR A 263 -0.42 20.21 7.35
CA THR A 263 -1.55 19.47 7.87
C THR A 263 -1.17 18.78 9.17
N ASP A 264 -2.14 18.60 10.07
CA ASP A 264 -1.95 17.82 11.27
C ASP A 264 -2.09 16.34 10.95
N LEU A 265 -1.10 15.53 11.30
CA LEU A 265 -1.15 14.10 11.10
C LEU A 265 -0.52 13.33 12.27
N PRO A 266 -1.21 12.34 12.86
CA PRO A 266 -0.64 11.44 13.84
C PRO A 266 0.59 10.70 13.30
N SER A 267 1.61 10.50 14.15
CA SER A 267 2.82 9.76 13.74
C SER A 267 2.52 8.32 13.31
N ASP A 268 1.47 7.72 13.87
CA ASP A 268 0.97 6.37 13.57
C ASP A 268 -0.11 6.35 12.48
N PHE A 269 -0.40 7.48 11.81
CA PHE A 269 -1.47 7.56 10.82
C PHE A 269 -1.35 6.45 9.77
N GLY A 270 -2.49 5.79 9.54
CA GLY A 270 -2.70 4.79 8.51
C GLY A 270 -2.16 3.40 8.82
N THR A 271 -1.58 3.18 10.00
CA THR A 271 -1.30 1.83 10.52
C THR A 271 -2.50 1.28 11.29
N SER A 272 -2.47 -0.01 11.66
CA SER A 272 -3.45 -0.57 12.60
C SER A 272 -3.32 -0.02 14.03
N GLY A 273 -2.15 0.52 14.40
CA GLY A 273 -1.90 1.12 15.70
C GLY A 273 -2.79 2.34 15.95
N TYR A 274 -2.89 3.22 14.94
CA TYR A 274 -3.78 4.38 14.98
C TYR A 274 -5.23 3.97 15.26
N TYR A 275 -5.76 3.00 14.49
CA TYR A 275 -7.12 2.52 14.68
C TYR A 275 -7.38 1.99 16.08
N LYS A 276 -6.48 1.14 16.61
CA LYS A 276 -6.63 0.55 17.95
C LYS A 276 -6.60 1.61 19.03
N ARG A 277 -5.67 2.56 18.95
CA ARG A 277 -5.47 3.63 19.94
C ARG A 277 -6.63 4.62 19.96
N ARG A 278 -7.14 4.99 18.79
CA ARG A 278 -8.20 6.01 18.59
C ARG A 278 -9.58 5.39 18.37
N LYS A 279 -9.75 4.10 18.71
CA LYS A 279 -10.96 3.33 18.39
C LYS A 279 -12.24 4.01 18.89
N TYR A 280 -12.21 4.51 20.12
CA TYR A 280 -13.38 5.16 20.72
C TYR A 280 -13.75 6.45 19.98
N GLU A 281 -12.77 7.31 19.69
CA GLU A 281 -12.96 8.57 18.98
C GLU A 281 -13.43 8.34 17.55
N ILE A 282 -12.85 7.35 16.86
CA ILE A 282 -13.22 6.93 15.51
C ILE A 282 -14.66 6.43 15.48
N ASP A 283 -15.03 5.50 16.37
CA ASP A 283 -16.38 4.94 16.41
C ASP A 283 -17.40 6.03 16.76
N LYS A 284 -17.07 6.91 17.72
CA LYS A 284 -17.90 8.07 18.08
C LYS A 284 -18.08 9.04 16.92
N HIS A 285 -17.02 9.30 16.15
CA HIS A 285 -17.06 10.17 14.98
C HIS A 285 -17.94 9.59 13.87
N ILE A 286 -17.69 8.34 13.47
CA ILE A 286 -18.42 7.66 12.40
C ILE A 286 -19.91 7.52 12.73
N ASN A 287 -20.26 7.21 13.99
CA ASN A 287 -21.65 7.07 14.41
C ASN A 287 -22.45 8.39 14.38
N LYS A 288 -21.76 9.55 14.37
CA LYS A 288 -22.40 10.86 14.27
C LYS A 288 -22.61 11.34 12.83
N LEU A 289 -22.00 10.67 11.85
CA LEU A 289 -22.19 11.00 10.44
C LEU A 289 -23.63 10.68 10.03
N GLN A 290 -24.29 11.66 9.45
CA GLN A 290 -25.66 11.60 8.93
C GLN A 290 -25.76 12.53 7.72
N ASP A 291 -26.76 12.30 6.87
CA ASP A 291 -26.99 13.08 5.64
C ASP A 291 -25.70 13.21 4.82
N MET A 292 -25.15 12.04 4.49
CA MET A 292 -23.81 11.90 3.90
C MET A 292 -23.61 12.82 2.70
N ALA A 293 -24.59 12.90 1.81
CA ALA A 293 -24.53 13.71 0.60
C ALA A 293 -24.36 15.21 0.93
N TRP A 294 -25.18 15.75 1.83
CA TRP A 294 -25.06 17.16 2.26
C TRP A 294 -23.74 17.40 2.99
N LEU A 295 -23.39 16.50 3.92
CA LEU A 295 -22.19 16.60 4.74
C LEU A 295 -20.92 16.57 3.89
N PHE A 296 -20.90 15.76 2.83
CA PHE A 296 -19.81 15.71 1.86
C PHE A 296 -19.55 17.08 1.25
N ASP A 297 -20.60 17.72 0.72
CA ASP A 297 -20.49 19.03 0.06
C ASP A 297 -20.06 20.11 1.06
N TYR A 298 -20.57 20.04 2.29
CA TYR A 298 -20.22 20.96 3.37
C TYR A 298 -18.77 20.80 3.85
N TRP A 299 -18.26 19.57 4.02
CA TRP A 299 -16.90 19.30 4.53
C TRP A 299 -15.82 19.24 3.45
N LYS A 300 -16.19 19.15 2.17
CA LYS A 300 -15.26 19.17 1.04
C LYS A 300 -14.21 20.29 1.12
N PRO A 301 -14.55 21.58 1.34
CA PRO A 301 -13.54 22.64 1.43
C PRO A 301 -12.61 22.49 2.65
N TYR A 302 -13.13 22.07 3.81
CA TYR A 302 -12.35 21.96 5.05
C TYR A 302 -11.40 20.76 5.06
N SER A 303 -11.72 19.71 4.31
CA SER A 303 -10.88 18.52 4.16
C SER A 303 -9.77 18.64 3.11
N HIS A 304 -9.62 19.81 2.46
CA HIS A 304 -8.75 20.00 1.30
C HIS A 304 -7.31 19.55 1.55
N ASP A 305 -6.68 20.04 2.63
CA ASP A 305 -5.26 19.79 2.88
C ASP A 305 -5.01 18.31 3.22
N PHE A 306 -5.94 17.68 3.93
CA PHE A 306 -5.85 16.26 4.18
C PHE A 306 -5.99 15.45 2.87
N ARG A 307 -6.92 15.83 2.00
CA ARG A 307 -7.08 15.19 0.69
C ARG A 307 -5.87 15.39 -0.21
N GLN A 308 -5.21 16.55 -0.16
CA GLN A 308 -3.94 16.80 -0.82
C GLN A 308 -2.84 15.86 -0.32
N TYR A 309 -2.75 15.64 1.00
CA TYR A 309 -1.82 14.67 1.58
C TYR A 309 -2.04 13.25 1.05
N LEU A 310 -3.31 12.86 0.90
CA LEU A 310 -3.73 11.54 0.41
C LEU A 310 -3.69 11.38 -1.12
N TRP A 311 -3.25 12.40 -1.88
CA TRP A 311 -3.35 12.44 -3.34
C TRP A 311 -4.79 12.29 -3.88
N ALA A 312 -5.79 12.68 -3.09
CA ALA A 312 -7.22 12.54 -3.38
C ALA A 312 -7.89 13.91 -3.61
N HIS A 313 -7.26 14.75 -4.42
CA HIS A 313 -7.60 16.18 -4.56
C HIS A 313 -8.13 16.57 -5.94
N ARG A 314 -8.04 15.69 -6.94
CA ARG A 314 -8.47 15.98 -8.33
C ARG A 314 -9.98 16.08 -8.43
N SER A 315 -10.46 17.01 -9.26
CA SER A 315 -11.88 17.32 -9.41
C SER A 315 -12.70 16.11 -9.88
N GLU A 316 -12.16 15.33 -10.82
CA GLU A 316 -12.82 14.15 -11.38
C GLU A 316 -13.04 13.06 -10.32
N ASP A 317 -12.05 12.84 -9.47
CA ASP A 317 -12.14 11.88 -8.35
C ASP A 317 -13.16 12.35 -7.30
N ILE A 318 -13.22 13.66 -7.06
CA ILE A 318 -14.19 14.26 -6.13
C ILE A 318 -15.62 14.11 -6.65
N GLU A 319 -15.85 14.38 -7.93
CA GLU A 319 -17.16 14.19 -8.55
C GLU A 319 -17.59 12.73 -8.55
N THR A 320 -16.65 11.82 -8.79
CA THR A 320 -16.88 10.37 -8.73
C THR A 320 -17.25 9.92 -7.31
N ALA A 321 -16.47 10.35 -6.31
CA ALA A 321 -16.76 10.12 -4.90
C ALA A 321 -18.15 10.63 -4.49
N ARG A 322 -18.50 11.85 -4.94
CA ARG A 322 -19.80 12.46 -4.67
C ARG A 322 -20.97 11.64 -5.21
N LYS A 323 -20.83 11.10 -6.43
CA LYS A 323 -21.83 10.20 -7.06
C LYS A 323 -21.96 8.88 -6.30
N ILE A 324 -20.84 8.29 -5.88
CA ILE A 324 -20.84 7.06 -5.07
C ILE A 324 -21.59 7.28 -3.75
N VAL A 325 -21.30 8.37 -3.03
CA VAL A 325 -21.98 8.74 -1.78
C VAL A 325 -23.49 8.99 -1.96
N GLN A 326 -23.90 9.48 -3.13
CA GLN A 326 -25.33 9.68 -3.46
C GLN A 326 -26.11 8.37 -3.59
N VAL A 327 -25.44 7.30 -3.99
CA VAL A 327 -26.05 6.01 -4.31
C VAL A 327 -25.90 5.02 -3.16
N LEU A 328 -24.75 5.01 -2.48
CA LEU A 328 -24.50 4.09 -1.38
C LEU A 328 -25.38 4.41 -0.16
N PRO A 329 -25.94 3.38 0.51
CA PRO A 329 -26.55 3.56 1.81
C PRO A 329 -25.56 4.17 2.82
N GLU A 330 -26.07 4.94 3.77
CA GLU A 330 -25.25 5.60 4.79
C GLU A 330 -24.36 4.62 5.56
N GLU A 331 -24.92 3.47 5.98
CA GLU A 331 -24.17 2.44 6.70
C GLU A 331 -23.07 1.80 5.84
N SER A 332 -23.26 1.71 4.52
CA SER A 332 -22.23 1.27 3.59
C SER A 332 -21.09 2.27 3.48
N VAL A 333 -21.37 3.58 3.48
CA VAL A 333 -20.32 4.60 3.54
C VAL A 333 -19.55 4.48 4.85
N LYS A 334 -20.24 4.29 5.99
CA LYS A 334 -19.59 4.09 7.29
C LYS A 334 -18.73 2.83 7.34
N SER A 335 -19.14 1.73 6.69
CA SER A 335 -18.32 0.50 6.64
C SER A 335 -17.04 0.71 5.82
N VAL A 336 -17.11 1.45 4.70
CA VAL A 336 -15.93 1.89 3.93
C VAL A 336 -14.97 2.69 4.81
N LEU A 337 -15.49 3.67 5.57
CA LEU A 337 -14.67 4.50 6.46
C LEU A 337 -13.99 3.66 7.56
N LYS A 338 -14.73 2.73 8.19
CA LYS A 338 -14.20 1.80 9.20
C LYS A 338 -13.14 0.86 8.61
N TYR A 339 -13.37 0.33 7.42
CA TYR A 339 -12.41 -0.52 6.72
C TYR A 339 -11.13 0.24 6.42
N LEU A 340 -11.22 1.42 5.81
CA LEU A 340 -10.05 2.23 5.49
C LEU A 340 -9.30 2.67 6.74
N VAL A 341 -9.97 3.19 7.77
CA VAL A 341 -9.27 3.67 8.98
C VAL A 341 -8.61 2.54 9.76
N SER A 342 -9.09 1.29 9.65
CA SER A 342 -8.54 0.14 10.38
C SER A 342 -7.08 -0.17 10.05
N ASN A 343 -6.64 0.12 8.82
CA ASN A 343 -5.26 0.01 8.36
C ASN A 343 -5.13 0.70 7.00
N TYR A 344 -5.17 2.04 6.99
CA TYR A 344 -5.31 2.83 5.76
C TYR A 344 -4.31 2.46 4.68
N TRP A 345 -3.03 2.35 5.02
CA TRP A 345 -1.98 2.07 4.02
C TRP A 345 -2.06 0.65 3.46
N ARG A 346 -2.53 -0.32 4.25
CA ARG A 346 -2.78 -1.69 3.78
C ARG A 346 -4.04 -1.78 2.92
N ASN A 347 -5.04 -0.97 3.23
CA ASN A 347 -6.36 -1.00 2.60
C ASN A 347 -6.50 0.08 1.50
N PHE A 348 -5.39 0.74 1.15
CA PHE A 348 -5.34 1.87 0.22
C PHE A 348 -5.67 1.42 -1.21
N CYS A 349 -5.03 0.37 -1.71
CA CYS A 349 -5.20 -0.09 -3.10
C CYS A 349 -6.18 -1.27 -3.22
N GLY A 350 -6.54 -1.59 -4.47
CA GLY A 350 -7.24 -2.83 -4.83
C GLY A 350 -8.75 -2.71 -4.97
N TRP A 351 -9.29 -1.49 -4.88
CA TRP A 351 -10.71 -1.23 -5.11
C TRP A 351 -11.14 -1.58 -6.54
N PRO A 352 -12.34 -2.14 -6.75
CA PRO A 352 -12.80 -2.58 -8.07
C PRO A 352 -13.00 -1.45 -9.09
N ASP A 353 -12.84 -1.78 -10.37
CA ASP A 353 -12.89 -0.84 -11.50
C ASP A 353 -14.26 -0.19 -11.73
N LEU A 354 -15.35 -0.83 -11.30
CA LEU A 354 -16.71 -0.33 -11.49
C LEU A 354 -17.53 -0.40 -10.21
N PHE A 355 -18.32 0.65 -10.00
CA PHE A 355 -19.46 0.66 -9.10
C PHE A 355 -20.74 0.69 -9.93
N VAL A 356 -21.56 -0.36 -9.81
CA VAL A 356 -22.74 -0.60 -10.63
C VAL A 356 -23.99 -0.57 -9.75
N TYR A 357 -25.03 0.15 -10.18
CA TYR A 357 -26.22 0.33 -9.37
C TYR A 357 -27.51 0.45 -10.19
N LYS A 358 -28.63 0.10 -9.56
CA LYS A 358 -29.98 0.20 -10.10
C LYS A 358 -30.97 0.28 -8.95
N ASN A 359 -31.74 1.36 -8.85
CA ASN A 359 -32.64 1.60 -7.73
C ASN A 359 -31.89 1.47 -6.39
N ASN A 360 -32.27 0.52 -5.54
CA ASN A 360 -31.61 0.25 -4.25
C ASN A 360 -30.54 -0.86 -4.32
N GLU A 361 -30.34 -1.47 -5.48
CA GLU A 361 -29.29 -2.48 -5.69
C GLU A 361 -27.98 -1.80 -6.08
N HIS A 362 -26.88 -2.25 -5.48
CA HIS A 362 -25.54 -1.82 -5.83
C HIS A 362 -24.55 -2.97 -5.70
N MET A 363 -23.51 -2.95 -6.52
CA MET A 363 -22.43 -3.92 -6.50
C MET A 363 -21.13 -3.30 -7.01
N PHE A 364 -20.02 -3.89 -6.62
CA PHE A 364 -18.72 -3.60 -7.21
C PHE A 364 -18.35 -4.65 -8.24
N VAL A 365 -17.68 -4.22 -9.31
CA VAL A 365 -17.26 -5.11 -10.39
C VAL A 365 -15.80 -4.85 -10.73
N GLU A 366 -14.99 -5.89 -10.57
CA GLU A 366 -13.60 -5.92 -11.03
C GLU A 366 -13.56 -6.49 -12.45
N VAL A 367 -12.96 -5.76 -13.39
CA VAL A 367 -12.97 -6.06 -14.81
C VAL A 367 -11.63 -6.66 -15.22
N LYS A 368 -11.68 -7.83 -15.86
CA LYS A 368 -10.48 -8.55 -16.30
C LYS A 368 -10.53 -8.91 -17.78
N SER A 369 -9.46 -8.55 -18.48
CA SER A 369 -9.22 -9.06 -19.84
C SER A 369 -8.86 -10.56 -19.83
N SER A 370 -8.85 -11.19 -21.00
CA SER A 370 -8.66 -12.64 -21.14
C SER A 370 -7.41 -13.20 -20.43
N LYS A 371 -6.31 -12.45 -20.47
CA LYS A 371 -5.02 -12.84 -19.87
C LYS A 371 -4.77 -12.21 -18.50
N ASP A 372 -5.65 -11.32 -18.05
CA ASP A 372 -5.45 -10.62 -16.79
C ASP A 372 -5.94 -11.45 -15.60
N THR A 373 -5.29 -11.22 -14.46
CA THR A 373 -5.53 -11.88 -13.17
C THR A 373 -5.59 -10.84 -12.07
N LEU A 374 -6.25 -11.16 -10.97
CA LEU A 374 -6.30 -10.28 -9.80
C LEU A 374 -4.89 -9.98 -9.29
N SER A 375 -4.60 -8.70 -9.07
CA SER A 375 -3.41 -8.26 -8.35
C SER A 375 -3.49 -8.68 -6.87
N GLU A 376 -2.38 -8.59 -6.15
CA GLU A 376 -2.39 -8.92 -4.72
C GLU A 376 -3.24 -7.93 -3.91
N ASP A 377 -3.22 -6.65 -4.28
CA ASP A 377 -4.04 -5.63 -3.62
C ASP A 377 -5.54 -5.88 -3.86
N GLN A 378 -5.93 -6.29 -5.09
CA GLN A 378 -7.31 -6.66 -5.41
C GLN A 378 -7.76 -7.89 -4.62
N LYS A 379 -6.89 -8.91 -4.50
CA LYS A 379 -7.17 -10.08 -3.65
C LYS A 379 -7.35 -9.70 -2.18
N ASN A 380 -6.45 -8.86 -1.66
CA ASN A 380 -6.56 -8.35 -0.29
C ASN A 380 -7.85 -7.57 -0.07
N TRP A 381 -8.26 -6.75 -1.05
CA TRP A 381 -9.51 -6.01 -0.99
C TRP A 381 -10.73 -6.94 -0.99
N LEU A 382 -10.76 -8.01 -1.81
CA LEU A 382 -11.86 -8.98 -1.78
C LEU A 382 -12.03 -9.66 -0.41
N ILE A 383 -10.93 -10.04 0.21
CA ILE A 383 -10.91 -10.62 1.56
C ILE A 383 -11.40 -9.59 2.57
N GLY A 384 -10.84 -8.37 2.54
CA GLY A 384 -11.24 -7.28 3.42
C GLY A 384 -12.71 -6.88 3.26
N ASN A 385 -13.23 -6.88 2.04
CA ASN A 385 -14.65 -6.68 1.77
C ASN A 385 -15.48 -7.77 2.46
N LYS A 386 -15.13 -9.04 2.28
CA LYS A 386 -15.87 -10.15 2.89
C LYS A 386 -15.88 -10.10 4.43
N GLU A 387 -14.78 -9.65 5.03
CA GLU A 387 -14.62 -9.59 6.50
C GLU A 387 -15.25 -8.35 7.15
N HIS A 388 -15.34 -7.23 6.43
CA HIS A 388 -15.61 -5.94 7.06
C HIS A 388 -16.72 -5.09 6.42
N MET A 389 -16.99 -5.25 5.13
CA MET A 389 -17.89 -4.35 4.38
C MET A 389 -19.09 -5.07 3.79
N GLU A 390 -18.94 -6.34 3.43
CA GLU A 390 -19.95 -7.24 2.88
C GLU A 390 -20.65 -6.71 1.61
N PHE A 391 -19.95 -5.92 0.79
CA PHE A 391 -20.49 -5.52 -0.51
C PHE A 391 -20.63 -6.72 -1.44
N ASN A 392 -21.69 -6.68 -2.25
CA ASN A 392 -21.81 -7.57 -3.40
C ASN A 392 -20.71 -7.23 -4.41
N VAL A 393 -19.88 -8.21 -4.74
CA VAL A 393 -18.75 -8.06 -5.65
C VAL A 393 -18.78 -9.13 -6.72
N LYS A 394 -18.51 -8.74 -7.95
CA LYS A 394 -18.35 -9.64 -9.09
C LYS A 394 -17.04 -9.41 -9.82
N ILE A 395 -16.55 -10.45 -10.49
CA ILE A 395 -15.46 -10.33 -11.45
C ILE A 395 -16.05 -10.48 -12.85
N PHE A 396 -15.95 -9.45 -13.67
CA PHE A 396 -16.36 -9.47 -15.06
C PHE A 396 -15.16 -9.80 -15.94
N LYS A 397 -15.10 -11.03 -16.47
CA LYS A 397 -13.96 -11.50 -17.26
C LYS A 397 -14.32 -11.73 -18.72
N VAL A 398 -13.69 -10.95 -19.58
CA VAL A 398 -13.84 -11.03 -21.04
C VAL A 398 -12.86 -12.06 -21.60
N ARG A 399 -13.38 -13.03 -22.35
CA ARG A 399 -12.59 -14.04 -23.07
C ARG A 399 -12.70 -13.84 -24.57
N LYS A 400 -11.66 -14.28 -25.28
CA LYS A 400 -11.70 -14.42 -26.73
C LYS A 400 -12.70 -15.50 -27.15
#